data_AF-A0A919AJJ1-F1
#
_entry.id   AF-A0A919AJJ1-F1
#
_cell.length_a   1.000
_cell.length_b   1.000
_cell.length_c   1.000
_cell.angle_alpha   90.00
_cell.angle_beta   90.00
_cell.angle_gamma   90.00
#
_symmetry.space_group_name_H-M   'P 1'
#
loop_
_entity.id
_entity.type
_entity.pdbx_description
1 polymer ?
#
loop_
_entity_poly.entity_id
_entity_poly.type
_entity_poly.pdbx_seq_one_letter_code
_entity_poly.pdbx_strand_id
1 'polypeptide(L)'
;MSVLKKIPKMNDNDLRQLFLNANHLIEKSKMVEQANAVIDAIESEWQRRLERFDKGLYKADTPEEGVLKAVGYKVGNDGVTHKIRHQLLDYVMTRSLPSIGSPAYLAEWGEPDTKERYRKLHRVIRVLASSGKKFQNMDTAVHQWEEDLEYLEEKYYQKYY
;
A
#
# COMPACT_ATOMS: atom_id res chain seq x y z
N MET A 1 27.77 15.82 -4.11
CA MET A 1 26.64 16.16 -3.24
C MET A 1 26.30 14.95 -2.38
N SER A 2 26.28 15.08 -1.05
CA SER A 2 25.90 13.99 -0.13
C SER A 2 24.48 13.49 -0.42
N VAL A 3 24.27 12.17 -0.38
CA VAL A 3 22.95 11.52 -0.58
C VAL A 3 21.90 12.06 0.40
N LEU A 4 22.32 12.46 1.61
CA LEU A 4 21.46 13.04 2.64
C LEU A 4 20.72 14.30 2.15
N LYS A 5 21.37 15.13 1.33
CA LYS A 5 20.75 16.35 0.77
C LYS A 5 19.70 16.07 -0.31
N LYS A 6 19.63 14.82 -0.81
CA LYS A 6 18.68 14.41 -1.84
C LYS A 6 17.41 13.78 -1.26
N ILE A 7 17.47 13.19 -0.06
CA ILE A 7 16.36 12.48 0.59
C ILE A 7 15.02 13.26 0.53
N PRO A 8 14.96 14.56 0.88
CA PRO A 8 13.69 15.30 0.83
C PRO A 8 13.07 15.47 -0.56
N LYS A 9 13.84 15.20 -1.63
CA LYS A 9 13.42 15.31 -3.04
C LYS A 9 13.13 13.95 -3.68
N MET A 10 13.44 12.85 -3.00
CA MET A 10 13.22 11.49 -3.49
C MET A 10 11.74 11.11 -3.30
N ASN A 11 11.18 10.32 -4.20
CA ASN A 11 9.81 9.81 -4.03
C ASN A 11 9.78 8.67 -2.98
N ASP A 12 8.62 8.22 -2.53
CA ASP A 12 8.53 7.18 -1.48
C ASP A 12 9.18 5.84 -1.89
N ASN A 13 9.13 5.49 -3.17
CA ASN A 13 9.75 4.27 -3.70
C ASN A 13 11.28 4.35 -3.70
N ASP A 14 11.82 5.51 -4.11
CA ASP A 14 13.25 5.80 -4.07
C ASP A 14 13.79 5.72 -2.62
N LEU A 15 13.03 6.25 -1.65
CA LEU A 15 13.39 6.18 -0.22
C LEU A 15 13.37 4.74 0.28
N ARG A 16 12.36 3.95 -0.09
CA ARG A 16 12.31 2.52 0.24
C ARG A 16 13.52 1.78 -0.32
N GLN A 17 13.86 1.99 -1.59
CA GLN A 17 15.03 1.34 -2.19
C GLN A 17 16.33 1.78 -1.52
N LEU A 18 16.46 3.06 -1.17
CA LEU A 18 17.63 3.58 -0.45
C LEU A 18 17.75 2.95 0.95
N PHE A 19 16.64 2.77 1.65
CA PHE A 19 16.59 2.08 2.95
C PHE A 19 17.07 0.62 2.82
N LEU A 20 16.59 -0.13 1.83
CA LEU A 20 17.05 -1.51 1.58
C LEU A 20 18.54 -1.56 1.27
N ASN A 21 19.03 -0.64 0.44
CA ASN A 21 20.45 -0.55 0.11
C ASN A 21 21.32 -0.23 1.34
N ALA A 22 20.86 0.65 2.23
CA ALA A 22 21.56 0.98 3.47
C ALA A 22 21.66 -0.25 4.40
N ASN A 23 20.56 -0.99 4.57
CA ASN A 23 20.57 -2.24 5.35
C ASN A 23 21.54 -3.29 4.77
N HIS A 24 21.60 -3.42 3.44
CA HIS A 24 22.56 -4.31 2.78
C HIS A 24 24.03 -3.92 3.02
N LEU A 25 24.31 -2.61 3.11
CA LEU A 25 25.65 -2.13 3.47
C LEU A 25 26.01 -2.48 4.92
N ILE A 26 25.05 -2.33 5.84
CA ILE A 26 25.20 -2.71 7.26
C ILE A 26 25.46 -4.22 7.39
N GLU A 27 24.66 -5.05 6.72
CA GLU A 27 24.85 -6.51 6.69
C GLU A 27 26.26 -6.88 6.23
N LYS A 28 26.76 -6.18 5.20
CA LYS A 28 28.12 -6.38 4.67
C LYS A 28 29.22 -5.70 5.49
N SER A 29 28.88 -5.08 6.62
CA SER A 29 29.81 -4.31 7.47
C SER A 29 30.58 -3.22 6.69
N LYS A 30 29.93 -2.63 5.67
CA LYS A 30 30.51 -1.59 4.81
C LYS A 30 29.86 -0.25 5.11
N MET A 31 30.66 0.79 5.28
CA MET A 31 30.17 2.17 5.43
C MET A 31 29.05 2.30 6.49
N VAL A 32 29.17 1.55 7.59
CA VAL A 32 28.08 1.34 8.57
C VAL A 32 27.59 2.66 9.14
N GLU A 33 28.51 3.56 9.49
CA GLU A 33 28.17 4.88 10.02
C GLU A 33 27.37 5.72 9.00
N GLN A 34 27.80 5.72 7.74
CA GLN A 34 27.09 6.45 6.68
C GLN A 34 25.73 5.80 6.37
N ALA A 35 25.64 4.46 6.41
CA ALA A 35 24.39 3.74 6.19
C ALA A 35 23.37 4.02 7.31
N ASN A 36 23.80 4.04 8.58
CA ASN A 36 22.94 4.42 9.70
C ASN A 36 22.47 5.88 9.56
N ALA A 37 23.37 6.81 9.24
CA ALA A 37 22.99 8.21 9.01
C ALA A 37 21.99 8.38 7.85
N VAL A 38 22.04 7.51 6.83
CA VAL A 38 21.04 7.46 5.76
C VAL A 38 19.70 6.94 6.28
N ILE A 39 19.69 5.87 7.09
CA ILE A 39 18.47 5.34 7.70
C ILE A 39 17.79 6.40 8.58
N ASP A 40 18.53 7.04 9.48
CA ASP A 40 18.00 8.09 10.38
C ASP A 40 17.36 9.25 9.58
N ALA A 41 17.99 9.64 8.47
CA ALA A 41 17.48 10.70 7.61
C ALA A 41 16.23 10.26 6.82
N ILE A 42 16.14 9.00 6.41
CA ILE A 42 14.93 8.43 5.77
C ILE A 42 13.78 8.37 6.78
N GLU A 43 14.03 7.89 7.99
CA GLU A 43 13.01 7.81 9.04
C GLU A 43 12.47 9.20 9.42
N SER A 44 13.37 10.18 9.55
CA SER A 44 12.98 11.58 9.76
C SER A 44 12.10 12.12 8.62
N GLU A 45 12.45 11.78 7.37
CA GLU A 45 11.67 12.20 6.20
C GLU A 45 10.32 11.48 6.11
N TRP A 46 10.24 10.20 6.47
CA TRP A 46 8.97 9.48 6.57
C TRP A 46 8.06 10.06 7.64
N GLN A 47 8.59 10.41 8.82
CA GLN A 47 7.80 11.08 9.85
C GLN A 47 7.28 12.44 9.37
N ARG A 48 8.14 13.25 8.73
CA ARG A 48 7.73 14.52 8.13
C ARG A 48 6.60 14.34 7.11
N ARG A 49 6.65 13.28 6.28
CA ARG A 49 5.61 12.98 5.28
C ARG A 49 4.32 12.52 5.91
N LEU A 50 4.39 11.70 6.97
CA LEU A 50 3.22 11.25 7.72
C LEU A 50 2.50 12.44 8.37
N GLU A 51 3.22 13.32 9.08
CA GLU A 51 2.63 14.53 9.66
C GLU A 51 1.98 15.46 8.61
N ARG A 52 2.57 15.52 7.41
CA ARG A 52 2.00 16.29 6.30
C ARG A 52 0.78 15.61 5.70
N PHE A 53 0.77 14.28 5.63
CA PHE A 53 -0.39 13.51 5.20
C PHE A 53 -1.59 13.78 6.12
N ASP A 54 -1.37 13.75 7.45
CA ASP A 54 -2.41 14.05 8.44
C ASP A 54 -2.99 15.47 8.30
N LYS A 55 -2.18 16.41 7.81
CA LYS A 55 -2.59 17.79 7.51
C LYS A 55 -3.21 17.96 6.11
N GLY A 56 -3.33 16.89 5.33
CA GLY A 56 -3.79 16.94 3.93
C GLY A 56 -2.80 17.59 2.95
N LEU A 57 -1.54 17.74 3.35
CA LEU A 57 -0.47 18.44 2.60
C LEU A 57 0.51 17.48 1.91
N TYR A 58 0.23 16.19 1.94
CA TYR A 58 1.02 15.15 1.30
C TYR A 58 0.12 14.00 0.84
N LYS A 59 0.49 13.40 -0.29
CA LYS A 59 -0.09 12.19 -0.82
C LYS A 59 1.05 11.25 -1.11
N ALA A 60 0.98 10.03 -0.61
CA ALA A 60 2.06 9.08 -0.78
C ALA A 60 2.10 8.54 -2.21
N ASP A 61 3.30 8.15 -2.65
CA ASP A 61 3.41 7.43 -3.91
C ASP A 61 2.88 6.01 -3.75
N THR A 62 2.25 5.49 -4.81
CA THR A 62 1.84 4.09 -4.84
C THR A 62 3.08 3.21 -4.91
N PRO A 63 3.24 2.21 -4.02
CA PRO A 63 4.33 1.26 -4.10
C PRO A 63 4.19 0.33 -5.30
N GLU A 64 5.30 -0.24 -5.77
CA GLU A 64 5.30 -1.29 -6.81
C GLU A 64 4.44 -2.49 -6.41
N GLU A 65 4.41 -2.80 -5.12
CA GLU A 65 3.55 -3.81 -4.51
C GLU A 65 2.60 -3.16 -3.51
N GLY A 66 1.34 -3.00 -3.93
CA GLY A 66 0.25 -2.52 -3.08
C GLY A 66 -0.25 -3.57 -2.09
N VAL A 67 -1.09 -3.13 -1.14
CA VAL A 67 -1.61 -3.96 -0.04
C VAL A 67 -2.24 -5.25 -0.52
N LEU A 68 -3.11 -5.18 -1.54
CA LEU A 68 -3.81 -6.36 -2.06
C LEU A 68 -2.83 -7.42 -2.55
N LYS A 69 -1.83 -7.03 -3.34
CA LYS A 69 -0.81 -7.95 -3.84
C LYS A 69 0.03 -8.52 -2.69
N ALA A 70 0.42 -7.68 -1.72
CA ALA A 70 1.21 -8.09 -0.56
C ALA A 70 0.51 -9.14 0.33
N VAL A 71 -0.82 -9.10 0.42
CA VAL A 71 -1.59 -10.14 1.15
C VAL A 71 -1.96 -11.34 0.28
N GLY A 72 -1.53 -11.37 -0.98
CA GLY A 72 -1.78 -12.47 -1.93
C GLY A 72 -3.15 -12.42 -2.63
N TYR A 73 -3.86 -11.29 -2.55
CA TYR A 73 -5.12 -11.12 -3.27
C TYR A 73 -4.84 -11.06 -4.79
N LYS A 74 -5.50 -11.94 -5.55
CA LYS A 74 -5.31 -12.07 -6.99
C LYS A 74 -6.59 -12.51 -7.68
N VAL A 75 -6.92 -11.83 -8.78
CA VAL A 75 -8.05 -12.12 -9.68
C VAL A 75 -7.56 -12.61 -11.05
N GLY A 76 -8.51 -12.92 -11.93
CA GLY A 76 -8.27 -13.42 -13.29
C GLY A 76 -8.18 -14.93 -13.36
N ASN A 77 -7.74 -15.43 -14.51
CA ASN A 77 -7.72 -16.87 -14.80
C ASN A 77 -6.78 -17.66 -13.86
N ASP A 78 -5.68 -17.04 -13.43
CA ASP A 78 -4.75 -17.59 -12.45
C ASP A 78 -4.96 -17.00 -11.03
N GLY A 79 -6.17 -16.50 -10.78
CA GLY A 79 -6.56 -15.90 -9.51
C GLY A 79 -6.85 -16.94 -8.42
N VAL A 80 -6.97 -16.46 -7.18
CA VAL A 80 -7.44 -17.31 -6.08
C VAL A 80 -8.97 -17.43 -6.13
N THR A 81 -9.51 -18.46 -5.48
CA THR A 81 -10.96 -18.69 -5.45
C THR A 81 -11.70 -17.54 -4.74
N HIS A 82 -12.98 -17.33 -5.06
CA HIS A 82 -13.79 -16.26 -4.43
C HIS A 82 -13.74 -16.32 -2.89
N LYS A 83 -13.78 -17.52 -2.32
CA LYS A 83 -13.68 -17.74 -0.87
C LYS A 83 -12.37 -17.18 -0.31
N ILE A 84 -11.24 -17.45 -0.97
CA ILE A 84 -9.95 -16.91 -0.54
C ILE A 84 -9.89 -15.40 -0.76
N ARG A 85 -10.40 -14.89 -1.89
CA ARG A 85 -10.47 -13.44 -2.14
C ARG A 85 -11.20 -12.73 -1.00
N HIS A 86 -12.42 -13.17 -0.66
CA HIS A 86 -13.22 -12.57 0.41
C HIS A 86 -12.53 -12.64 1.78
N GLN A 87 -11.86 -13.76 2.10
CA GLN A 87 -11.05 -13.88 3.31
C GLN A 87 -9.89 -12.88 3.35
N LEU A 88 -9.23 -12.63 2.22
CA LEU A 88 -8.14 -11.66 2.12
C LEU A 88 -8.68 -10.22 2.18
N LEU A 89 -9.84 -9.94 1.60
CA LEU A 89 -10.51 -8.64 1.75
C LEU A 89 -10.91 -8.37 3.21
N ASP A 90 -11.44 -9.38 3.90
CA ASP A 90 -11.71 -9.31 5.34
C ASP A 90 -10.44 -9.06 6.16
N TYR A 91 -9.34 -9.72 5.81
CA TYR A 91 -8.04 -9.47 6.43
C TYR A 91 -7.64 -8.00 6.24
N VAL A 92 -7.68 -7.48 5.02
CA VAL A 92 -7.33 -6.08 4.73
C VAL A 92 -8.23 -5.10 5.47
N MET A 93 -9.51 -5.45 5.64
CA MET A 93 -10.51 -4.64 6.32
C MET A 93 -10.32 -4.62 7.84
N THR A 94 -9.97 -5.75 8.45
CA THR A 94 -10.11 -5.96 9.91
C THR A 94 -8.80 -6.21 10.66
N ARG A 95 -7.68 -6.37 9.94
CA ARG A 95 -6.38 -6.71 10.54
C ARG A 95 -5.32 -5.66 10.23
N SER A 96 -4.24 -5.72 10.98
CA SER A 96 -3.02 -4.95 10.69
C SER A 96 -2.47 -5.32 9.32
N LEU A 97 -2.05 -4.32 8.55
CA LEU A 97 -1.47 -4.54 7.23
C LEU A 97 0.00 -4.95 7.31
N PRO A 98 0.50 -5.68 6.30
CA PRO A 98 1.94 -5.84 6.13
C PRO A 98 2.60 -4.47 5.94
N SER A 99 3.84 -4.34 6.41
CA SER A 99 4.65 -3.13 6.20
C SER A 99 5.09 -3.03 4.74
N ILE A 100 4.38 -2.22 3.96
CA ILE A 100 4.62 -1.99 2.53
C ILE A 100 4.51 -0.50 2.20
N GLY A 101 5.28 -0.04 1.21
CA GLY A 101 5.35 1.39 0.86
C GLY A 101 5.96 2.25 1.98
N SER A 102 5.52 3.50 2.06
CA SER A 102 5.89 4.45 3.13
C SER A 102 4.88 4.42 4.28
N PRO A 103 5.23 4.92 5.48
CA PRO A 103 4.27 5.10 6.57
C PRO A 103 3.06 5.96 6.18
N ALA A 104 3.29 7.03 5.41
CA ALA A 104 2.21 7.86 4.87
C ALA A 104 1.29 7.07 3.92
N TYR A 105 1.84 6.17 3.09
CA TYR A 105 1.04 5.30 2.22
C TYR A 105 0.13 4.36 3.04
N LEU A 106 0.65 3.75 4.10
CA LEU A 106 -0.15 2.87 4.98
C LEU A 106 -1.22 3.67 5.73
N ALA A 107 -0.94 4.91 6.12
CA ALA A 107 -1.90 5.80 6.76
C ALA A 107 -3.11 6.11 5.85
N GLU A 108 -2.93 6.12 4.52
CA GLU A 108 -4.05 6.25 3.57
C GLU A 108 -5.10 5.13 3.68
N TRP A 109 -4.72 3.98 4.26
CA TRP A 109 -5.62 2.86 4.50
C TRP A 109 -6.38 2.98 5.81
N GLY A 110 -6.04 3.92 6.71
CA GLY A 110 -6.70 4.10 8.00
C GLY A 110 -6.53 2.90 8.96
N GLU A 111 -7.02 3.01 10.18
CA GLU A 111 -6.92 1.92 11.15
C GLU A 111 -7.82 0.72 10.79
N PRO A 112 -7.51 -0.50 11.27
CA PRO A 112 -8.37 -1.66 11.06
C PRO A 112 -9.80 -1.41 11.53
N ASP A 113 -10.77 -1.94 10.78
CA ASP A 113 -12.19 -1.90 11.11
C ASP A 113 -12.78 -0.47 11.26
N THR A 114 -12.30 0.46 10.43
CA THR A 114 -12.77 1.85 10.35
C THR A 114 -13.48 2.18 9.04
N LYS A 115 -14.20 3.31 9.03
CA LYS A 115 -14.85 3.83 7.81
C LYS A 115 -13.83 4.23 6.75
N GLU A 116 -12.69 4.77 7.17
CA GLU A 116 -11.55 5.16 6.33
C GLU A 116 -11.00 3.93 5.61
N ARG A 117 -10.81 2.83 6.37
CA ARG A 117 -10.38 1.54 5.85
C ARG A 117 -11.30 0.96 4.81
N TYR A 118 -12.60 0.94 5.10
CA TYR A 118 -13.61 0.52 4.14
C TYR A 118 -13.57 1.39 2.87
N ARG A 119 -13.56 2.72 3.02
CA ARG A 119 -13.52 3.66 1.90
C ARG A 119 -12.29 3.46 1.01
N LYS A 120 -11.11 3.27 1.61
CA LYS A 120 -9.88 3.02 0.85
C LYS A 120 -9.96 1.70 0.10
N LEU A 121 -10.31 0.61 0.78
CA LEU A 121 -10.41 -0.72 0.17
C LEU A 121 -11.45 -0.73 -0.97
N HIS A 122 -12.68 -0.27 -0.70
CA HIS A 122 -13.76 -0.18 -1.69
C HIS A 122 -13.34 0.64 -2.90
N ARG A 123 -12.74 1.82 -2.68
CA ARG A 123 -12.24 2.66 -3.77
C ARG A 123 -11.18 1.95 -4.60
N VAL A 124 -10.24 1.23 -3.99
CA VAL A 124 -9.20 0.50 -4.72
C VAL A 124 -9.82 -0.57 -5.62
N ILE A 125 -10.71 -1.43 -5.09
CA ILE A 125 -11.38 -2.46 -5.90
C ILE A 125 -12.21 -1.82 -7.02
N ARG A 126 -12.95 -0.75 -6.73
CA ARG A 126 -13.74 -0.01 -7.73
C ARG A 126 -12.88 0.56 -8.87
N VAL A 127 -11.73 1.12 -8.54
CA VAL A 127 -10.78 1.63 -9.54
C VAL A 127 -10.20 0.49 -10.38
N LEU A 128 -9.91 -0.67 -9.77
CA LEU A 128 -9.44 -1.85 -10.50
C LEU A 128 -10.50 -2.38 -11.47
N ALA A 129 -11.74 -2.58 -11.01
CA ALA A 129 -12.87 -3.00 -11.86
C ALA A 129 -13.07 -2.04 -13.06
N SER A 130 -13.16 -0.74 -12.78
CA SER A 130 -13.41 0.27 -13.82
C SER A 130 -12.23 0.46 -14.79
N SER A 131 -10.99 0.31 -14.32
CA SER A 131 -9.81 0.40 -15.17
C SER A 131 -9.61 -0.87 -16.01
N GLY A 132 -9.90 -2.04 -15.44
CA GLY A 132 -9.82 -3.33 -16.12
C GLY A 132 -10.67 -3.39 -17.38
N LYS A 133 -11.85 -2.76 -17.37
CA LYS A 133 -12.76 -2.65 -18.53
C LYS A 133 -12.14 -2.01 -19.78
N LYS A 134 -11.02 -1.29 -19.63
CA LYS A 134 -10.32 -0.64 -20.75
C LYS A 134 -9.33 -1.57 -21.46
N PHE A 135 -9.04 -2.74 -20.91
CA PHE A 135 -8.05 -3.67 -21.42
C PHE A 135 -8.70 -4.93 -21.97
N GLN A 136 -8.18 -5.43 -23.09
CA GLN A 136 -8.60 -6.70 -23.65
C GLN A 136 -8.15 -7.85 -22.73
N ASN A 137 -8.95 -8.92 -22.65
CA ASN A 137 -8.68 -10.13 -21.84
C ASN A 137 -8.71 -9.93 -20.32
N MET A 138 -9.38 -8.89 -19.83
CA MET A 138 -9.56 -8.63 -18.40
C MET A 138 -10.97 -8.98 -17.90
N ASP A 139 -11.85 -9.53 -18.74
CA ASP A 139 -13.26 -9.76 -18.41
C ASP A 139 -13.45 -10.58 -17.13
N THR A 140 -12.70 -11.69 -16.98
CA THR A 140 -12.71 -12.51 -15.76
C THR A 140 -12.30 -11.71 -14.52
N ALA A 141 -11.23 -10.90 -14.63
CA ALA A 141 -10.74 -10.11 -13.51
C ALA A 141 -11.72 -8.99 -13.13
N VAL A 142 -12.31 -8.33 -14.13
CA VAL A 142 -13.34 -7.31 -13.95
C VAL A 142 -14.54 -7.89 -13.23
N HIS A 143 -15.06 -9.03 -13.70
CA HIS A 143 -16.21 -9.67 -13.07
C HIS A 143 -15.91 -10.02 -11.59
N GLN A 144 -14.74 -10.59 -11.32
CA GLN A 144 -14.34 -10.92 -9.95
C GLN A 144 -14.17 -9.68 -9.07
N TRP A 145 -13.65 -8.56 -9.59
CA TRP A 145 -13.62 -7.30 -8.83
C TRP A 145 -15.01 -6.75 -8.56
N GLU A 146 -15.97 -6.93 -9.47
CA GLU A 146 -17.36 -6.53 -9.27
C GLU A 146 -18.05 -7.39 -8.21
N GLU A 147 -17.90 -8.71 -8.25
CA GLU A 147 -18.36 -9.63 -7.19
C GLU A 147 -17.77 -9.23 -5.82
N ASP A 148 -16.47 -8.94 -5.79
CA ASP A 148 -15.77 -8.57 -4.57
C ASP A 148 -16.25 -7.19 -4.02
N LEU A 149 -16.72 -6.27 -4.88
CA LEU A 149 -17.35 -5.02 -4.44
C LEU A 149 -18.71 -5.26 -3.82
N GLU A 150 -19.55 -6.08 -4.46
CA GLU A 150 -20.86 -6.46 -3.93
C GLU A 150 -20.71 -7.09 -2.55
N TYR A 151 -19.76 -8.01 -2.40
CA TYR A 151 -19.42 -8.61 -1.10
C TYR A 151 -19.06 -7.55 -0.03
N LEU A 152 -18.21 -6.57 -0.38
CA LEU A 152 -17.82 -5.51 0.55
C LEU A 152 -19.01 -4.62 0.92
N GLU A 153 -19.91 -4.34 -0.02
CA GLU A 153 -21.12 -3.54 0.22
C GLU A 153 -22.10 -4.30 1.11
N GLU A 154 -22.44 -5.55 0.78
CA GLU A 154 -23.35 -6.37 1.58
C GLU A 154 -22.87 -6.54 3.03
N LYS A 155 -21.56 -6.78 3.22
CA LYS A 155 -21.00 -7.09 4.53
C LYS A 155 -20.72 -5.86 5.39
N TYR A 156 -20.23 -4.77 4.80
CA TYR A 156 -19.67 -3.64 5.55
C TYR A 156 -20.41 -2.32 5.36
N TYR A 157 -21.28 -2.17 4.35
CA TYR A 157 -21.92 -0.88 4.08
C TYR A 157 -22.73 -0.38 5.28
N GLN A 158 -23.65 -1.20 5.79
CA GLN A 158 -24.52 -0.86 6.93
C GLN A 158 -23.76 -0.58 8.23
N LYS A 159 -22.53 -1.08 8.35
CA LYS A 159 -21.69 -0.80 9.53
C LYS A 159 -21.10 0.61 9.49
N TYR A 160 -20.88 1.16 8.31
CA TYR A 160 -20.16 2.43 8.13
C TYR A 160 -21.00 3.56 7.54
N TYR A 161 -22.22 3.25 7.06
CA TYR A 161 -23.21 4.18 6.54
C TYR A 161 -24.58 3.79 7.06
#